data_AF-A0A0H5QQQ0-F1
#
_entry.id   AF-A0A0H5QQQ0-F1
#
_cell.length_a   1.000
_cell.length_b   1.000
_cell.length_c   1.000
_cell.angle_alpha   90.00
_cell.angle_beta   90.00
_cell.angle_gamma   90.00
#
_symmetry.space_group_name_H-M   'P 1'
#
loop_
_entity.id
_entity.type
_entity.pdbx_description
1 polymer ?
#
loop_
_entity_poly.entity_id
_entity_poly.type
_entity_poly.pdbx_seq_one_letter_code
_entity_poly.pdbx_strand_id
1 'polypeptide(L)'
;MGIAFGLLMGSLDHSVSMSEEYLAANNRGKIRLTLKDMMSKSKSYGRNFATVGLIYSATECFIEKQRAKHDLYNVAVAGCITGAALSIGGGPQGCAMGCAAFAAFSTAIDAYMER
;
A
#
# COMPACT_ATOMS: atom_id res chain seq x y z
N MET A 1 -5.00 0.98 -13.83
CA MET A 1 -4.98 -0.03 -12.74
C MET A 1 -5.67 0.43 -11.45
N GLY A 2 -5.65 1.73 -11.09
CA GLY A 2 -6.27 2.21 -9.85
C GLY A 2 -7.80 2.06 -9.74
N ILE A 3 -8.55 2.18 -10.85
CA ILE A 3 -10.03 2.06 -10.82
C ILE A 3 -10.46 0.61 -10.55
N ALA A 4 -9.81 -0.37 -11.17
CA ALA A 4 -10.09 -1.79 -10.96
C ALA A 4 -9.75 -2.22 -9.53
N PHE A 5 -8.60 -1.78 -9.01
CA PHE A 5 -8.19 -2.04 -7.63
C PHE A 5 -9.11 -1.32 -6.62
N GLY A 6 -9.56 -0.10 -6.95
CA GLY A 6 -10.50 0.66 -6.13
C GLY A 6 -11.90 0.05 -6.07
N LEU A 7 -12.41 -0.50 -7.18
CA LEU A 7 -13.68 -1.24 -7.21
C LEU A 7 -13.60 -2.55 -6.45
N LEU A 8 -12.48 -3.28 -6.57
CA LEU A 8 -12.28 -4.53 -5.83
C LEU A 8 -12.14 -4.27 -4.32
N MET A 9 -11.33 -3.29 -3.92
CA MET A 9 -11.14 -2.95 -2.50
C MET A 9 -12.40 -2.32 -1.89
N GLY A 10 -13.17 -1.56 -2.68
CA GLY A 10 -14.49 -1.06 -2.28
C GLY A 10 -15.54 -2.16 -2.13
N SER A 11 -15.39 -3.29 -2.83
CA SER A 11 -16.23 -4.48 -2.68
C SER A 11 -15.83 -5.33 -1.46
N LEU A 12 -14.54 -5.35 -1.11
CA LEU A 12 -14.01 -6.07 0.06
C LEU A 12 -14.21 -5.31 1.39
N ASP A 13 -14.41 -3.99 1.35
CA ASP A 13 -14.66 -3.19 2.53
C ASP A 13 -16.12 -3.35 3.01
N HIS A 14 -16.35 -4.41 3.78
CA HIS A 14 -17.60 -4.68 4.49
C HIS A 14 -17.77 -3.77 5.73
N SER A 15 -17.51 -2.46 5.57
CA SER A 15 -17.75 -1.47 6.65
C SER A 15 -18.65 -0.31 6.21
N VAL A 16 -19.09 -0.30 4.95
CA VAL A 16 -20.25 0.50 4.51
C VAL A 16 -21.58 -0.20 4.87
N SER A 17 -21.54 -1.46 5.29
CA SER A 17 -22.68 -2.19 5.81
C SER A 17 -22.92 -1.86 7.28
N MET A 18 -24.12 -1.35 7.57
CA MET A 18 -24.70 -1.09 8.90
C MET A 18 -24.34 0.24 9.57
N SER A 19 -24.58 1.36 8.91
CA SER A 19 -25.30 2.42 9.63
C SER A 19 -26.79 2.29 9.30
N GLU A 20 -27.66 2.30 10.30
CA GLU A 20 -29.13 2.37 10.09
C GLU A 20 -29.52 3.52 9.13
N GLU A 21 -28.68 4.55 9.07
CA GLU A 21 -28.78 5.71 8.16
C GLU A 21 -28.57 5.34 6.68
N TYR A 22 -27.69 4.39 6.35
CA TYR A 22 -27.47 3.92 4.97
C TYR A 22 -28.66 3.14 4.41
N LEU A 23 -29.34 2.33 5.23
CA LEU A 23 -30.52 1.57 4.79
C LEU A 23 -31.75 2.47 4.63
N ALA A 24 -31.89 3.49 5.48
CA ALA A 24 -32.98 4.47 5.43
C ALA A 24 -32.80 5.56 4.34
N ALA A 25 -31.58 5.75 3.80
CA ALA A 25 -31.29 6.79 2.82
C ALA A 25 -31.72 6.42 1.37
N ASN A 26 -32.24 7.41 0.64
CA ASN A 26 -32.50 7.34 -0.80
C ASN A 26 -31.20 7.07 -1.59
N ASN A 27 -31.29 6.57 -2.83
CA ASN A 27 -30.12 6.24 -3.68
C ASN A 27 -29.09 7.38 -3.79
N ARG A 28 -29.54 8.64 -3.86
CA ARG A 28 -28.63 9.81 -3.88
C ARG A 28 -27.95 10.08 -2.52
N GLY A 29 -28.61 9.75 -1.42
CA GLY A 29 -28.06 9.89 -0.06
C GLY A 29 -26.98 8.84 0.22
N LYS A 30 -27.23 7.59 -0.18
CA LYS A 30 -26.25 6.48 -0.11
C LYS A 30 -24.95 6.84 -0.84
N ILE A 31 -25.05 7.34 -2.07
CA ILE A 31 -23.86 7.74 -2.85
C ILE A 31 -23.08 8.84 -2.13
N ARG A 32 -23.76 9.84 -1.55
CA ARG A 32 -23.08 10.95 -0.85
C ARG A 32 -22.38 10.50 0.44
N LEU A 33 -23.02 9.63 1.22
CA LEU A 33 -22.43 9.04 2.41
C LEU A 33 -21.22 8.18 2.04
N THR A 34 -21.37 7.28 1.04
CA THR A 34 -20.28 6.43 0.57
C THR A 34 -19.12 7.28 0.04
N LEU A 35 -19.38 8.35 -0.71
CA LEU A 35 -18.33 9.26 -1.16
C LEU A 35 -17.62 9.96 0.00
N LYS A 36 -18.33 10.34 1.06
CA LYS A 36 -17.73 11.00 2.23
C LYS A 36 -16.86 10.05 3.04
N ASP A 37 -17.30 8.81 3.22
CA ASP A 37 -16.53 7.75 3.88
C ASP A 37 -15.32 7.34 3.02
N MET A 38 -15.51 7.19 1.71
CA MET A 38 -14.44 6.95 0.76
C MET A 38 -13.39 8.07 0.79
N MET A 39 -13.80 9.34 0.88
CA MET A 39 -12.86 10.46 1.00
C MET A 39 -12.06 10.41 2.30
N SER A 40 -12.72 10.13 3.43
CA SER A 40 -12.06 10.00 4.73
C SER A 40 -11.01 8.88 4.71
N LYS A 41 -11.41 7.70 4.21
CA LYS A 41 -10.51 6.55 4.07
C LYS A 41 -9.41 6.80 3.06
N SER A 42 -9.71 7.42 1.91
CA SER A 42 -8.73 7.77 0.88
C SER A 42 -7.60 8.63 1.44
N LYS A 43 -7.91 9.57 2.36
CA LYS A 43 -6.88 10.36 3.06
C LYS A 43 -5.94 9.51 3.89
N SER A 44 -6.46 8.50 4.60
CA SER A 44 -5.63 7.58 5.39
C SER A 44 -4.79 6.66 4.49
N TYR A 45 -5.39 6.08 3.46
CA TYR A 45 -4.68 5.27 2.47
C TYR A 45 -3.58 6.07 1.78
N GLY A 46 -3.87 7.30 1.35
CA GLY A 46 -2.90 8.20 0.73
C GLY A 46 -1.68 8.47 1.61
N ARG A 47 -1.88 8.63 2.92
CA ARG A 47 -0.75 8.76 3.87
C ARG A 47 0.10 7.50 3.92
N ASN A 48 -0.52 6.32 4.00
CA ASN A 48 0.22 5.06 4.05
C ASN A 48 0.99 4.80 2.73
N PHE A 49 0.36 5.03 1.57
CA PHE A 49 1.03 4.90 0.27
C PHE A 49 2.18 5.90 0.11
N ALA A 50 1.99 7.15 0.56
CA ALA A 50 3.06 8.14 0.56
C ALA A 50 4.23 7.71 1.44
N THR A 51 3.97 7.17 2.64
CA THR A 51 5.02 6.67 3.54
C THR A 51 5.81 5.52 2.92
N VAL A 52 5.14 4.52 2.35
CA VAL A 52 5.80 3.39 1.67
C VAL A 52 6.65 3.89 0.51
N GLY A 53 6.08 4.72 -0.37
CA GLY A 53 6.78 5.24 -1.55
C GLY A 53 7.99 6.08 -1.17
N LEU A 54 7.88 6.93 -0.14
CA LEU A 54 9.00 7.73 0.35
C LEU A 54 10.15 6.85 0.85
N ILE A 55 9.86 5.89 1.73
CA ILE A 55 10.89 5.02 2.30
C ILE A 55 11.55 4.18 1.21
N TYR A 56 10.75 3.62 0.30
CA TYR A 56 11.26 2.82 -0.81
C TYR A 56 12.18 3.63 -1.72
N SER A 57 11.72 4.75 -2.27
CA SER A 57 12.55 5.57 -3.16
C SER A 57 13.77 6.18 -2.47
N ALA A 58 13.67 6.54 -1.18
CA ALA A 58 14.82 7.05 -0.43
C ALA A 58 15.89 5.98 -0.21
N THR A 59 15.48 4.76 0.16
CA THR A 59 16.41 3.65 0.38
C THR A 59 17.06 3.18 -0.91
N GLU A 60 16.26 3.03 -1.96
CA GLU A 60 16.72 2.60 -3.28
C GLU A 60 17.72 3.60 -3.87
N CYS A 61 17.38 4.90 -3.86
CA CYS A 61 18.28 5.97 -4.29
C CYS A 61 19.59 6.05 -3.46
N PHE A 62 19.51 5.82 -2.15
CA PHE A 62 20.71 5.83 -1.30
C PHE A 62 21.67 4.69 -1.64
N ILE A 63 21.16 3.47 -1.80
CA ILE A 63 21.99 2.30 -2.10
C ILE A 63 22.50 2.36 -3.55
N GLU A 64 21.68 2.84 -4.48
CA GLU A 64 22.08 3.06 -5.87
C GLU A 64 23.22 4.07 -5.96
N LYS A 65 23.13 5.20 -5.22
CA LYS A 65 24.22 6.18 -5.16
C LYS A 65 25.51 5.60 -4.59
N GLN A 66 25.42 4.65 -3.66
CA GLN A 66 26.60 4.01 -3.06
C GLN A 66 27.22 2.94 -3.96
N ARG A 67 26.42 2.15 -4.68
CA ARG A 67 26.92 1.07 -5.55
C ARG A 67 27.08 1.45 -7.02
N ALA A 68 26.50 2.57 -7.45
CA ALA A 68 26.42 3.02 -8.84
C ALA A 68 25.87 1.97 -9.81
N LYS A 69 24.96 1.12 -9.33
CA LYS A 69 24.30 0.05 -10.10
C LYS A 69 22.87 -0.13 -9.59
N HIS A 70 21.94 -0.30 -10.52
CA HIS A 70 20.57 -0.71 -10.24
C HIS A 70 20.43 -2.19 -10.62
N ASP A 71 20.27 -3.06 -9.63
CA ASP A 71 20.13 -4.51 -9.79
C ASP A 71 18.96 -5.00 -8.90
N LEU A 72 18.42 -6.19 -9.18
CA LEU A 72 17.37 -6.85 -8.38
C LEU A 72 17.68 -6.91 -6.87
N TYR A 73 18.97 -6.98 -6.50
CA TYR A 73 19.38 -6.94 -5.09
C TYR A 73 19.07 -5.59 -4.43
N ASN A 74 19.24 -4.48 -5.15
CA ASN A 74 18.95 -3.13 -4.67
C ASN A 74 17.46 -3.00 -4.34
N VAL A 75 16.64 -3.49 -5.26
CA VAL A 75 15.18 -3.52 -5.17
C VAL A 75 14.69 -4.45 -4.06
N ALA A 76 15.30 -5.63 -3.91
CA ALA A 76 15.00 -6.56 -2.81
C ALA A 76 15.26 -5.93 -1.43
N VAL A 77 16.41 -5.26 -1.29
CA VAL A 77 16.83 -4.64 -0.03
C VAL A 77 15.97 -3.42 0.27
N ALA A 78 15.71 -2.55 -0.71
CA ALA A 78 14.81 -1.42 -0.55
C ALA A 78 13.39 -1.87 -0.15
N GLY A 79 12.88 -2.92 -0.80
CA GLY A 79 11.61 -3.57 -0.46
C GLY A 79 11.61 -4.10 0.97
N CYS A 80 12.62 -4.88 1.35
CA CYS A 80 12.75 -5.41 2.72
C CYS A 80 12.78 -4.30 3.78
N ILE A 81 13.60 -3.25 3.58
CA ILE A 81 13.72 -2.14 4.53
C ILE A 81 12.37 -1.42 4.67
N THR A 82 11.69 -1.18 3.55
CA THR A 82 10.37 -0.53 3.55
C THR A 82 9.33 -1.37 4.30
N GLY A 83 9.26 -2.67 4.01
CA GLY A 83 8.32 -3.58 4.67
C GLY A 83 8.62 -3.79 6.16
N ALA A 84 9.90 -3.84 6.53
CA ALA A 84 10.33 -3.90 7.93
C ALA A 84 9.98 -2.60 8.67
N ALA A 85 10.24 -1.44 8.06
CA ALA A 85 9.98 -0.13 8.66
C ALA A 85 8.48 0.08 8.96
N LEU A 86 7.60 -0.36 8.05
CA LEU A 86 6.15 -0.30 8.27
C LEU A 86 5.68 -1.23 9.39
N SER A 87 6.38 -2.33 9.61
CA SER A 87 5.96 -3.38 10.53
C SER A 87 6.65 -3.29 11.90
N ILE A 88 7.35 -2.19 12.19
CA ILE A 88 8.06 -1.96 13.46
C ILE A 88 7.15 -2.15 14.68
N GLY A 89 5.89 -1.72 14.60
CA GLY A 89 4.91 -1.89 15.68
C GLY A 89 4.44 -3.33 15.89
N GLY A 90 4.64 -4.22 14.92
CA GLY A 90 4.24 -5.64 14.97
C GLY A 90 5.28 -6.57 15.61
N GLY A 91 6.36 -6.00 16.18
CA GLY A 91 7.46 -6.76 16.77
C GLY A 91 8.36 -7.45 15.73
N PRO A 92 9.36 -8.25 16.18
CA PRO A 92 10.37 -8.82 15.30
C PRO A 92 9.81 -9.79 14.25
N GLN A 93 8.76 -10.55 14.60
CA GLN A 93 8.09 -11.44 13.65
C GLN A 93 7.33 -10.65 12.58
N GLY A 94 6.67 -9.55 12.95
CA GLY A 94 6.01 -8.64 12.02
C GLY A 94 7.01 -7.99 11.05
N CYS A 95 8.16 -7.53 11.56
CA CYS A 95 9.24 -7.01 10.72
C CYS A 95 9.78 -8.05 9.74
N ALA A 96 9.99 -9.29 10.18
CA ALA A 96 10.50 -10.35 9.33
C ALA A 96 9.51 -10.69 8.20
N MET A 97 8.24 -10.83 8.54
CA MET A 97 7.18 -11.10 7.54
C MET A 97 6.99 -9.92 6.60
N GLY A 98 7.01 -8.69 7.11
CA GLY A 98 6.94 -7.46 6.32
C GLY A 98 8.11 -7.32 5.35
N CYS A 99 9.34 -7.55 5.82
CA CYS A 99 10.52 -7.57 4.97
C CYS A 99 10.40 -8.63 3.86
N ALA A 100 10.05 -9.87 4.21
CA ALA A 100 9.94 -10.97 3.24
C ALA A 100 8.87 -10.67 2.18
N ALA A 101 7.70 -10.16 2.58
CA ALA A 101 6.61 -9.84 1.67
C ALA A 101 7.00 -8.71 0.69
N PHE A 102 7.53 -7.60 1.20
CA PHE A 102 7.90 -6.47 0.34
C PHE A 102 9.13 -6.77 -0.52
N ALA A 103 10.11 -7.53 -0.03
CA ALA A 103 11.23 -7.97 -0.84
C ALA A 103 10.79 -8.88 -1.98
N ALA A 104 9.95 -9.89 -1.69
CA ALA A 104 9.43 -10.80 -2.71
C ALA A 104 8.57 -10.07 -3.75
N PHE A 105 7.72 -9.13 -3.32
CA PHE A 105 6.88 -8.37 -4.23
C PHE A 105 7.68 -7.42 -5.12
N SER A 106 8.61 -6.64 -4.54
CA SER A 106 9.44 -5.70 -5.29
C SER A 106 10.33 -6.42 -6.30
N THR A 107 10.97 -7.53 -5.92
CA THR A 107 11.78 -8.33 -6.84
C THR A 107 10.97 -8.99 -7.95
N ALA A 108 9.75 -9.46 -7.65
CA ALA A 108 8.88 -10.06 -8.65
C ALA A 108 8.41 -9.04 -9.71
N ILE A 109 8.13 -7.80 -9.30
CA ILE A 109 7.78 -6.73 -10.24
C ILE A 109 8.97 -6.39 -11.13
N ASP A 110 10.14 -6.18 -10.53
CA ASP A 110 11.32 -5.75 -11.26
C ASP A 110 11.80 -6.83 -12.25
N ALA A 111 11.77 -8.10 -11.83
CA ALA A 111 12.04 -9.24 -12.71
C ALA A 111 11.00 -9.43 -13.83
N TYR A 112 9.78 -8.90 -13.67
CA TYR A 112 8.77 -8.87 -14.73
C TYR A 112 8.98 -7.68 -15.68
N MET A 113 9.39 -6.52 -15.17
CA MET A 113 9.58 -5.30 -15.97
C MET A 113 10.91 -5.28 -16.74
N GLU A 114 11.93 -6.02 -16.30
CA GLU A 114 13.18 -6.23 -17.05
C GLU A 114 13.05 -7.27 -18.20
N ARG A 115 11.83 -7.76 -18.47
CA ARG A 115 11.48 -8.58 -19.64
C ARG A 115 10.68 -7.79 -20.67
#